data_AF-A0A814UQD3-F1
#
_entry.id   AF-A0A814UQD3-F1
#
_cell.length_a   1.000
_cell.length_b   1.000
_cell.length_c   1.000
_cell.angle_alpha   90.00
_cell.angle_beta   90.00
_cell.angle_gamma   90.00
#
_symmetry.space_group_name_H-M   'P 1'
#
loop_
_entity.id
_entity.type
_entity.pdbx_description
1 polymer ?
#
loop_
_entity_poly.entity_id
_entity_poly.type
_entity_poly.pdbx_seq_one_letter_code
_entity_poly.pdbx_strand_id
1 'polypeptide(L)'
;MFSLINSITHCAQPYFPPQITFYTANDKVLYAVDEINQRAYQRYTISQSLYLQGFAMKHFPYAIPDSPQSKNYVQLSLSSPSNDCIYGTYWQYGGFYTTPFSFPVHWNYNWTSFHIGNYINFNYKMIHSENTSLKEDYWYADELCEVYTGEKFPCEEIYFVKNTEIPLRTTEVVRQGWDMMRQITTYRVVSIGEPDQRLFDNIPKNWAYDCNDTMLGIRYDPQMPTLKLNENITIQVWLPTPPHRVNNNDTVSIEWQPASFSECKDCVTWKPKRLSFDIENFNQKQILSVTRIKEGSVTLLPIFNGGGYDRATVGAYQIYIG
;
A
#
# COMPACT_ATOMS: atom_id res chain seq x y z
N MET A 1 13.42 45.76 39.36
CA MET A 1 12.44 44.67 39.53
C MET A 1 12.25 44.07 38.13
N PHE A 2 13.03 43.04 37.79
CA PHE A 2 12.94 42.38 36.48
C PHE A 2 11.81 41.36 36.54
N SER A 3 10.71 41.65 35.85
CA SER A 3 9.65 40.66 35.61
C SER A 3 10.11 39.78 34.45
N LEU A 4 10.63 38.58 34.78
CA LEU A 4 10.78 37.50 33.82
C LEU A 4 9.37 37.03 33.44
N ILE A 5 8.88 37.55 32.31
CA ILE A 5 7.72 36.96 31.62
C ILE A 5 8.25 35.65 31.03
N ASN A 6 8.04 34.54 31.74
CA ASN A 6 8.14 33.21 31.14
C ASN A 6 6.99 33.11 30.14
N SER A 7 7.26 33.43 28.86
CA SER A 7 6.41 32.99 27.76
C SER A 7 6.46 31.46 27.75
N ILE A 8 5.36 30.84 28.15
CA ILE A 8 5.22 29.39 28.11
C ILE A 8 5.02 29.04 26.64
N THR A 9 6.10 28.69 25.96
CA THR A 9 6.03 28.19 24.58
C THR A 9 5.19 26.92 24.56
N HIS A 10 3.96 27.02 24.06
CA HIS A 10 3.06 25.88 23.92
C HIS A 10 3.59 24.94 22.84
N CYS A 11 4.23 23.88 23.30
CA CYS A 11 4.76 22.83 22.46
C CYS A 11 3.75 21.67 22.42
N ALA A 12 3.07 21.51 21.29
CA ALA A 12 2.12 20.42 21.07
C ALA A 12 2.14 20.02 19.59
N GLN A 13 1.94 18.73 19.31
CA GLN A 13 1.76 18.27 17.93
C GLN A 13 0.40 18.75 17.41
N PRO A 14 0.36 19.47 16.28
CA PRO A 14 -0.89 19.88 15.64
C PRO A 14 -1.65 18.65 15.18
N TYR A 15 -2.96 18.67 15.37
CA TYR A 15 -3.82 17.53 15.14
C TYR A 15 -4.89 17.88 14.10
N PHE A 16 -5.00 17.08 13.04
CA PHE A 16 -6.14 17.18 12.12
C PHE A 16 -7.39 16.68 12.85
N PRO A 17 -8.57 17.26 12.55
CA PRO A 17 -9.81 16.72 13.07
C PRO A 17 -9.93 15.21 12.79
N PRO A 18 -10.34 14.40 13.79
CA PRO A 18 -10.34 12.94 13.69
C PRO A 18 -11.33 12.41 12.63
N GLN A 19 -12.29 13.25 12.25
CA GLN A 19 -13.20 13.00 11.13
C GLN A 19 -13.21 14.22 10.22
N ILE A 20 -12.76 14.05 8.98
CA ILE A 20 -12.57 15.15 8.03
C ILE A 20 -12.64 14.68 6.59
N THR A 21 -13.25 15.49 5.72
CA THR A 21 -13.18 15.35 4.26
C THR A 21 -12.52 16.58 3.66
N PHE A 22 -11.50 16.41 2.83
CA PHE A 22 -10.75 17.52 2.26
C PHE A 22 -10.07 17.17 0.93
N TYR A 23 -9.78 18.20 0.14
CA TYR A 23 -9.00 18.07 -1.08
C TYR A 23 -7.55 18.55 -0.89
N THR A 24 -6.64 17.96 -1.66
CA THR A 24 -5.24 18.40 -1.83
C THR A 24 -4.86 18.42 -3.31
N ALA A 25 -3.63 18.85 -3.60
CA ALA A 25 -3.03 18.84 -4.94
C ALA A 25 -3.91 19.53 -6.01
N ASN A 26 -4.37 20.76 -5.71
CA ASN A 26 -5.26 21.55 -6.58
C ASN A 26 -6.54 20.78 -6.94
N ASP A 27 -7.23 20.27 -5.92
CA ASP A 27 -8.49 19.51 -6.05
C ASP A 27 -8.40 18.17 -6.77
N LYS A 28 -7.19 17.67 -7.06
CA LYS A 28 -7.00 16.37 -7.72
C LYS A 28 -7.15 15.20 -6.77
N VAL A 29 -6.80 15.36 -5.49
CA VAL A 29 -6.90 14.28 -4.50
C VAL A 29 -7.96 14.65 -3.48
N LEU A 30 -8.96 13.78 -3.31
CA LEU A 30 -9.94 13.85 -2.24
C LEU A 30 -9.57 12.82 -1.17
N TYR A 31 -9.52 13.24 0.08
CA TYR A 31 -9.41 12.37 1.24
C TYR A 31 -10.68 12.45 2.08
N ALA A 32 -11.06 11.32 2.65
CA ALA A 32 -12.02 11.24 3.74
C ALA A 32 -11.41 10.36 4.83
N VAL A 33 -11.21 10.93 6.02
CA VAL A 33 -10.62 10.25 7.17
C VAL A 33 -11.68 10.14 8.24
N ASP A 34 -11.86 8.93 8.75
CA ASP A 34 -12.75 8.63 9.87
C ASP A 34 -11.97 7.77 10.86
N GLU A 35 -11.18 8.44 11.70
CA GLU A 35 -10.36 7.81 12.75
C GLU A 35 -11.23 7.07 13.77
N ILE A 36 -12.43 7.57 14.07
CA ILE A 36 -13.33 6.95 15.05
C ILE A 36 -13.78 5.57 14.58
N ASN A 37 -14.26 5.46 13.33
CA ASN A 37 -14.70 4.19 12.76
C ASN A 37 -13.57 3.40 12.09
N GLN A 38 -12.34 3.92 12.14
CA GLN A 38 -11.15 3.31 11.54
C GLN A 38 -11.36 2.95 10.06
N ARG A 39 -11.80 3.94 9.29
CA ARG A 39 -11.96 3.86 7.83
C ARG A 39 -11.46 5.12 7.13
N ALA A 40 -10.88 4.96 5.95
CA ALA A 40 -10.38 6.07 5.14
C ALA A 40 -10.64 5.82 3.66
N TYR A 41 -10.86 6.91 2.94
CA TYR A 41 -11.10 6.95 1.51
C TYR A 41 -10.15 7.95 0.86
N GLN A 42 -9.68 7.60 -0.34
CA GLN A 42 -8.89 8.47 -1.18
C GLN A 42 -9.38 8.36 -2.62
N ARG A 43 -9.51 9.49 -3.33
CA ARG A 43 -9.74 9.51 -4.77
C ARG A 43 -8.74 10.42 -5.45
N TYR A 44 -7.97 9.87 -6.37
CA TYR A 44 -7.05 10.64 -7.20
C TYR A 44 -7.57 10.73 -8.62
N THR A 45 -7.81 11.96 -9.07
CA THR A 45 -8.31 12.26 -10.40
C THR A 45 -7.13 12.42 -11.37
N ILE A 46 -6.96 11.47 -12.28
CA ILE A 46 -5.93 11.53 -13.34
C ILE A 46 -6.47 12.34 -14.52
N SER A 47 -7.72 12.08 -14.91
CA SER A 47 -8.46 12.83 -15.93
C SER A 47 -9.96 12.87 -15.58
N GLN A 48 -10.78 13.52 -16.41
CA GLN A 48 -12.23 13.60 -16.19
C GLN A 48 -12.91 12.22 -16.11
N SER A 49 -12.36 11.19 -16.76
CA SER A 49 -12.92 9.83 -16.80
C SER A 49 -12.06 8.77 -16.12
N LEU A 50 -10.82 9.10 -15.77
CA LEU A 50 -9.85 8.19 -15.16
C LEU A 50 -9.52 8.63 -13.74
N TYR A 51 -9.82 7.77 -12.78
CA TYR A 51 -9.49 8.01 -11.38
C TYR A 51 -9.08 6.72 -10.68
N LEU A 52 -8.24 6.88 -9.66
CA LEU A 52 -7.86 5.82 -8.72
C LEU A 52 -8.61 6.07 -7.41
N GLN A 53 -9.16 5.02 -6.84
CA GLN A 53 -9.78 5.05 -5.51
C GLN A 53 -8.99 4.15 -4.57
N GLY A 54 -8.77 4.62 -3.35
CA GLY A 54 -8.23 3.86 -2.26
C GLY A 54 -9.24 3.78 -1.13
N PHE A 55 -9.36 2.62 -0.51
CA PHE A 55 -10.13 2.37 0.70
C PHE A 55 -9.22 1.70 1.72
N ALA A 56 -9.26 2.12 2.98
CA ALA A 56 -8.63 1.42 4.08
C ALA A 56 -9.63 1.26 5.22
N MET A 57 -9.84 0.03 5.71
CA MET A 57 -10.79 -0.24 6.80
C MET A 57 -10.37 -1.43 7.64
N LYS A 58 -10.65 -1.38 8.95
CA LYS A 58 -10.48 -2.53 9.85
C LYS A 58 -11.51 -3.64 9.61
N HIS A 59 -12.75 -3.23 9.39
CA HIS A 59 -13.88 -4.13 9.13
C HIS A 59 -14.32 -3.93 7.68
N PHE A 60 -13.58 -4.55 6.75
CA PHE A 60 -13.82 -4.34 5.34
C PHE A 60 -15.10 -5.10 4.90
N PRO A 61 -16.08 -4.41 4.29
CA PRO A 61 -17.34 -5.05 3.93
C PRO A 61 -17.12 -6.11 2.85
N TYR A 62 -17.95 -7.15 2.84
CA TYR A 62 -17.91 -8.24 1.84
C TYR A 62 -16.62 -9.08 1.85
N ALA A 63 -15.79 -8.98 2.90
CA ALA A 63 -14.69 -9.91 3.10
C ALA A 63 -15.21 -11.36 3.23
N ILE A 64 -14.45 -12.31 2.68
CA ILE A 64 -14.78 -13.74 2.78
C ILE A 64 -14.73 -14.13 4.27
N PRO A 65 -15.75 -14.81 4.82
CA PRO A 65 -15.71 -15.29 6.18
C PRO A 65 -14.46 -16.13 6.47
N ASP A 66 -13.92 -15.99 7.68
CA ASP A 66 -12.69 -16.66 8.16
C ASP A 66 -11.39 -16.31 7.45
N SER A 67 -11.43 -15.55 6.36
CA SER A 67 -10.24 -15.11 5.65
C SER A 67 -9.45 -14.06 6.45
N PRO A 68 -8.18 -13.81 6.13
CA PRO A 68 -7.39 -12.75 6.75
C PRO A 68 -8.05 -11.37 6.68
N GLN A 69 -8.71 -11.09 5.55
CA GLN A 69 -9.39 -9.82 5.27
C GLN A 69 -10.58 -9.57 6.21
N SER A 70 -11.21 -10.64 6.72
CA SER A 70 -12.33 -10.51 7.67
C SER A 70 -11.89 -10.13 9.08
N LYS A 71 -10.60 -10.29 9.40
CA LYS A 71 -10.03 -10.16 10.76
C LYS A 71 -9.09 -8.96 10.91
N ASN A 72 -8.56 -8.46 9.80
CA ASN A 72 -7.47 -7.48 9.78
C ASN A 72 -7.81 -6.28 8.88
N TYR A 73 -6.99 -5.22 8.96
CA TYR A 73 -7.12 -4.10 8.03
C TYR A 73 -6.88 -4.54 6.59
N VAL A 74 -7.71 -4.02 5.71
CA VAL A 74 -7.54 -4.16 4.27
C VAL A 74 -7.38 -2.77 3.67
N GLN A 75 -6.38 -2.64 2.80
CA GLN A 75 -6.30 -1.54 1.85
C GLN A 75 -6.68 -2.08 0.46
N LEU A 76 -7.69 -1.48 -0.16
CA LEU A 76 -8.18 -1.81 -1.50
C LEU A 76 -7.96 -0.61 -2.42
N SER A 77 -7.38 -0.85 -3.58
CA SER A 77 -7.23 0.13 -4.64
C SER A 77 -8.01 -0.30 -5.88
N LEU A 78 -8.81 0.62 -6.42
CA LEU A 78 -9.62 0.43 -7.63
C LEU A 78 -9.21 1.46 -8.69
N SER A 79 -9.10 1.04 -9.94
CA SER A 79 -9.03 1.94 -11.08
C SER A 79 -10.34 1.94 -11.86
N SER A 80 -10.84 3.14 -12.17
CA SER A 80 -11.97 3.32 -13.08
C SER A 80 -11.47 4.06 -14.32
N PRO A 81 -11.79 3.59 -15.54
CA PRO A 81 -12.84 2.60 -15.87
C PRO A 81 -12.34 1.16 -16.10
N SER A 82 -11.04 0.87 -15.94
CA SER A 82 -10.53 -0.47 -16.27
C SER A 82 -11.05 -1.59 -15.36
N ASN A 83 -11.65 -1.23 -14.21
CA ASN A 83 -12.06 -2.16 -13.16
C ASN A 83 -10.91 -3.02 -12.64
N ASP A 84 -9.66 -2.60 -12.87
CA ASP A 84 -8.53 -3.28 -12.23
C ASP A 84 -8.58 -2.95 -10.74
N CYS A 85 -8.32 -3.96 -9.93
CA CYS A 85 -8.28 -3.77 -8.51
C CYS A 85 -7.27 -4.68 -7.85
N ILE A 86 -6.66 -4.13 -6.82
CA ILE A 86 -5.64 -4.79 -6.00
C ILE A 86 -5.93 -4.52 -4.54
N TYR A 87 -5.66 -5.47 -3.68
CA TYR A 87 -5.74 -5.27 -2.24
C TYR A 87 -4.56 -5.86 -1.51
N GLY A 88 -4.41 -5.43 -0.27
CA GLY A 88 -3.42 -5.94 0.68
C GLY A 88 -4.05 -5.98 2.05
N THR A 89 -3.67 -7.00 2.82
CA THR A 89 -4.19 -7.23 4.18
C THR A 89 -3.05 -7.06 5.16
N TYR A 90 -3.23 -6.24 6.19
CA TYR A 90 -2.19 -5.95 7.20
C TYR A 90 -2.26 -6.96 8.34
N TRP A 91 -1.37 -7.95 8.32
CA TRP A 91 -1.30 -9.08 9.25
C TRP A 91 0.10 -9.68 9.30
N GLN A 92 0.31 -10.74 10.08
CA GLN A 92 1.65 -11.31 10.34
C GLN A 92 2.43 -11.78 9.09
N TYR A 93 1.74 -11.98 7.96
CA TYR A 93 2.37 -12.40 6.70
C TYR A 93 2.51 -11.27 5.66
N GLY A 94 2.09 -10.04 5.98
CA GLY A 94 2.40 -8.85 5.20
C GLY A 94 1.34 -7.75 5.24
N GLY A 95 1.26 -6.95 4.17
CA GLY A 95 0.45 -5.73 4.09
C GLY A 95 0.10 -5.32 2.66
N PHE A 96 0.14 -4.02 2.38
CA PHE A 96 -0.03 -3.48 1.03
C PHE A 96 1.34 -3.06 0.48
N TYR A 97 1.85 -3.78 -0.52
CA TYR A 97 3.20 -3.54 -1.06
C TYR A 97 3.24 -2.77 -2.38
N THR A 98 2.08 -2.50 -2.97
CA THR A 98 2.01 -1.86 -4.29
C THR A 98 1.96 -0.35 -4.16
N THR A 99 2.73 0.34 -5.00
CA THR A 99 2.65 1.78 -5.20
C THR A 99 1.59 2.12 -6.26
N PRO A 100 0.96 3.31 -6.18
CA PRO A 100 1.12 4.33 -5.13
C PRO A 100 0.38 3.99 -3.84
N PHE A 101 0.94 4.38 -2.69
CA PHE A 101 0.21 4.33 -1.42
C PHE A 101 -0.93 5.33 -1.44
N SER A 102 -2.16 4.86 -1.23
CA SER A 102 -3.35 5.71 -1.17
C SER A 102 -3.43 6.55 0.10
N PHE A 103 -2.74 6.14 1.17
CA PHE A 103 -2.88 6.72 2.50
C PHE A 103 -1.53 7.11 3.10
N PRO A 104 -1.51 7.98 4.13
CA PRO A 104 -0.28 8.40 4.77
C PRO A 104 0.58 7.22 5.24
N VAL A 105 1.86 7.25 4.89
CA VAL A 105 2.78 6.13 5.12
C VAL A 105 2.94 5.85 6.62
N HIS A 106 2.87 6.86 7.49
CA HIS A 106 2.98 6.70 8.94
C HIS A 106 1.80 5.96 9.57
N TRP A 107 0.69 5.75 8.87
CA TRP A 107 -0.39 4.87 9.32
C TRP A 107 -0.02 3.38 9.22
N ASN A 108 1.00 3.06 8.43
CA ASN A 108 1.57 1.73 8.29
C ASN A 108 2.82 1.60 9.17
N TYR A 109 2.64 1.14 10.41
CA TYR A 109 3.71 1.13 11.43
C TYR A 109 4.83 0.12 11.15
N ASN A 110 4.52 -1.02 10.54
CA ASN A 110 5.49 -2.13 10.41
C ASN A 110 5.18 -3.08 9.24
N TRP A 111 4.49 -2.59 8.19
CA TRP A 111 4.05 -3.36 7.03
C TRP A 111 3.05 -4.48 7.29
N THR A 112 2.81 -4.82 8.55
CA THR A 112 1.95 -5.92 9.01
C THR A 112 0.81 -5.42 9.89
N SER A 113 0.76 -4.12 10.14
CA SER A 113 -0.28 -3.44 10.89
C SER A 113 -0.59 -2.10 10.26
N PHE A 114 -1.83 -1.67 10.41
CA PHE A 114 -2.32 -0.40 9.91
C PHE A 114 -3.23 0.20 10.97
N HIS A 115 -3.11 1.51 11.17
CA HIS A 115 -4.00 2.25 12.04
C HIS A 115 -4.22 3.64 11.46
N ILE A 116 -5.49 3.98 11.29
CA ILE A 116 -5.90 5.29 10.81
C ILE A 116 -5.84 6.22 12.00
N GLY A 117 -5.01 7.25 11.91
CA GLY A 117 -4.86 8.28 12.94
C GLY A 117 -4.80 9.65 12.30
N ASN A 118 -4.11 10.57 12.97
CA ASN A 118 -3.86 11.91 12.47
C ASN A 118 -3.31 11.88 11.03
N TYR A 119 -3.91 12.67 10.13
CA TYR A 119 -3.52 12.69 8.72
C TYR A 119 -2.09 13.19 8.51
N ILE A 120 -1.58 14.02 9.43
CA ILE A 120 -0.20 14.50 9.40
C ILE A 120 0.59 13.94 10.58
N ASN A 121 1.86 13.66 10.33
CA ASN A 121 2.83 13.30 11.35
C ASN A 121 4.10 14.12 11.14
N PHE A 122 4.33 15.09 12.01
CA PHE A 122 5.53 15.93 11.98
C PHE A 122 6.71 15.19 12.60
N ASN A 123 7.89 15.37 12.01
CA ASN A 123 9.13 14.78 12.52
C ASN A 123 9.74 15.62 13.64
N TYR A 124 9.44 16.91 13.66
CA TYR A 124 9.96 17.86 14.64
C TYR A 124 8.93 18.24 15.68
N LYS A 125 9.41 18.81 16.79
CA LYS A 125 8.55 19.35 17.82
C LYS A 125 7.99 20.68 17.32
N MET A 126 6.67 20.81 17.41
CA MET A 126 5.96 21.97 16.87
C MET A 126 5.69 23.00 17.97
N ILE A 127 5.96 24.27 17.64
CA ILE A 127 5.71 25.44 18.48
C ILE A 127 4.50 26.18 17.93
N HIS A 128 3.48 26.40 18.76
CA HIS A 128 2.37 27.29 18.40
C HIS A 128 2.86 28.75 18.40
N SER A 129 2.62 29.47 17.31
CA SER A 129 2.97 30.87 17.19
C SER A 129 2.06 31.73 18.05
N GLU A 130 2.65 32.52 18.93
CA GLU A 130 1.95 33.55 19.71
C GLU A 130 1.59 34.78 18.86
N ASN A 131 1.92 34.77 17.57
CA ASN A 131 1.71 35.92 16.70
C ASN A 131 0.21 36.22 16.55
N THR A 132 -0.17 37.48 16.73
CA THR A 132 -1.57 37.95 16.74
C THR A 132 -2.18 38.02 15.34
N SER A 133 -1.78 37.14 14.41
CA SER A 133 -2.39 37.06 13.08
C SER A 133 -3.91 36.98 13.25
N LEU A 134 -4.62 37.94 12.67
CA LEU A 134 -6.08 38.04 12.77
C LEU A 134 -6.79 36.96 11.95
N LYS A 135 -6.06 36.19 11.13
CA LYS A 135 -6.64 35.32 10.10
C LYS A 135 -6.38 33.83 10.30
N GLU A 136 -5.25 33.47 10.91
CA GLU A 136 -4.78 32.09 10.95
C GLU A 136 -4.08 31.78 12.28
N ASP A 137 -4.23 30.54 12.73
CA ASP A 137 -3.32 29.96 13.72
C ASP A 137 -2.20 29.21 12.99
N TYR A 138 -1.01 29.22 13.58
CA TYR A 138 0.22 28.80 12.91
C TYR A 138 1.12 28.05 13.88
N TRP A 139 1.62 26.88 13.44
CA TRP A 139 2.62 26.10 14.14
C TRP A 139 3.84 25.91 13.24
N TYR A 140 5.01 25.86 13.86
CA TYR A 140 6.28 25.66 13.17
C TYR A 140 7.21 24.75 13.95
N ALA A 141 8.04 24.01 13.23
CA ALA A 141 9.09 23.19 13.79
C ALA A 141 10.10 24.06 14.55
N ASP A 142 10.58 23.56 15.68
CA ASP A 142 11.69 24.17 16.42
C ASP A 142 13.04 24.06 15.69
N GLU A 143 13.13 23.18 14.68
CA GLU A 143 14.27 23.01 13.80
C GLU A 143 14.18 23.89 12.53
N LEU A 144 15.32 24.45 12.11
CA LEU A 144 15.44 25.21 10.86
C LEU A 144 16.17 24.40 9.78
N CYS A 145 15.59 24.38 8.58
CA CYS A 145 16.14 23.74 7.39
C CYS A 145 16.56 24.78 6.36
N GLU A 146 17.68 24.53 5.69
CA GLU A 146 18.21 25.40 4.63
C GLU A 146 17.76 24.89 3.25
N VAL A 147 17.20 25.78 2.43
CA VAL A 147 16.87 25.50 1.03
C VAL A 147 18.06 25.78 0.11
N TYR A 148 18.00 25.37 -1.16
CA TYR A 148 19.11 25.50 -2.11
C TYR A 148 19.61 26.95 -2.31
N THR A 149 18.77 27.96 -2.02
CA THR A 149 19.15 29.38 -2.08
C THR A 149 19.99 29.84 -0.89
N GLY A 150 20.19 29.00 0.14
CA GLY A 150 20.85 29.33 1.40
C GLY A 150 19.92 29.97 2.44
N GLU A 151 18.66 30.20 2.10
CA GLU A 151 17.65 30.71 3.04
C GLU A 151 17.24 29.62 4.03
N LYS A 152 17.00 30.02 5.30
CA LYS A 152 16.58 29.11 6.37
C LYS A 152 15.13 29.33 6.74
N PHE A 153 14.36 28.25 6.79
CA PHE A 153 12.96 28.21 7.19
C PHE A 153 12.75 27.16 8.28
N PRO A 154 11.69 27.24 9.09
CA PRO A 154 11.27 26.07 9.87
C PRO A 154 11.14 24.85 8.96
N CYS A 155 11.66 23.70 9.41
CA CYS A 155 11.66 22.49 8.59
C CYS A 155 10.23 22.05 8.21
N GLU A 156 9.28 22.22 9.14
CA GLU A 156 7.87 21.91 8.96
C GLU A 156 7.02 23.05 9.54
N GLU A 157 5.89 23.34 8.88
CA GLU A 157 4.95 24.39 9.24
C GLU A 157 3.52 23.95 8.93
N ILE A 158 2.56 24.41 9.72
CA ILE A 158 1.13 24.18 9.45
C ILE A 158 0.29 25.37 9.89
N TYR A 159 -0.75 25.63 9.09
CA TYR A 159 -1.64 26.76 9.24
C TYR A 159 -3.08 26.29 9.33
N PHE A 160 -3.86 26.91 10.21
CA PHE A 160 -5.27 26.61 10.45
C PHE A 160 -6.11 27.89 10.39
N VAL A 161 -7.41 27.75 10.13
CA VAL A 161 -8.36 28.86 10.29
C VAL A 161 -8.35 29.31 11.76
N LYS A 162 -8.30 30.63 11.99
CA LYS A 162 -8.16 31.21 13.33
C LYS A 162 -9.15 30.63 14.34
N ASN A 163 -8.64 30.23 15.50
CA ASN A 163 -9.37 29.64 16.63
C ASN A 163 -10.18 28.39 16.25
N THR A 164 -9.69 27.61 15.28
CA THR A 164 -10.31 26.35 14.86
C THR A 164 -9.26 25.30 14.52
N GLU A 165 -9.68 24.05 14.42
CA GLU A 165 -8.84 22.93 13.97
C GLU A 165 -8.93 22.72 12.45
N ILE A 166 -9.45 23.68 11.67
CA ILE A 166 -9.61 23.53 10.21
C ILE A 166 -8.27 23.77 9.51
N PRO A 167 -7.61 22.75 8.95
CA PRO A 167 -6.31 22.91 8.30
C PRO A 167 -6.44 23.71 7.00
N LEU A 168 -5.47 24.58 6.74
CA LEU A 168 -5.40 25.43 5.54
C LEU A 168 -4.27 24.98 4.62
N ARG A 169 -3.07 24.81 5.17
CA ARG A 169 -1.89 24.37 4.41
C ARG A 169 -0.80 23.86 5.35
N THR A 170 0.04 22.98 4.83
CA THR A 170 1.38 22.73 5.38
C THR A 170 2.45 23.27 4.47
N THR A 171 3.59 23.57 5.07
CA THR A 171 4.82 23.84 4.35
C THR A 171 5.94 23.01 4.93
N GLU A 172 6.74 22.40 4.08
CA GLU A 172 7.84 21.53 4.49
C GLU A 172 9.06 21.77 3.60
N VAL A 173 10.26 21.68 4.19
CA VAL A 173 11.50 21.69 3.42
C VAL A 173 11.86 20.25 3.05
N VAL A 174 11.74 19.92 1.78
CA VAL A 174 11.93 18.56 1.25
C VAL A 174 13.01 18.54 0.17
N ARG A 175 13.61 17.36 -0.01
CA ARG A 175 14.53 17.12 -1.11
C ARG A 175 13.74 16.74 -2.36
N GLN A 176 13.81 17.56 -3.40
CA GLN A 176 13.25 17.24 -4.72
C GLN A 176 14.40 17.07 -5.72
N GLY A 177 14.74 15.82 -6.04
CA GLY A 177 15.93 15.50 -6.83
C GLY A 177 17.21 15.85 -6.08
N TRP A 178 17.99 16.77 -6.62
CA TRP A 178 19.24 17.24 -5.99
C TRP A 178 19.06 18.48 -5.12
N ASP A 179 17.90 19.14 -5.21
CA ASP A 179 17.67 20.43 -4.57
C ASP A 179 16.82 20.29 -3.30
N MET A 180 17.15 21.09 -2.28
CA MET A 180 16.34 21.29 -1.09
C MET A 180 15.39 22.45 -1.34
N MET A 181 14.08 22.21 -1.27
CA MET A 181 13.09 23.23 -1.61
C MET A 181 11.87 23.17 -0.72
N ARG A 182 11.18 24.31 -0.63
CA ARG A 182 10.00 24.50 0.21
C ARG A 182 8.76 24.05 -0.56
N GLN A 183 8.15 22.95 -0.12
CA GLN A 183 6.93 22.40 -0.69
C GLN A 183 5.72 22.85 0.13
N ILE A 184 4.68 23.33 -0.55
CA ILE A 184 3.43 23.78 0.08
C ILE A 184 2.30 22.84 -0.34
N THR A 185 1.61 22.28 0.65
CA THR A 185 0.39 21.48 0.43
C THR A 185 -0.81 22.23 0.97
N THR A 186 -1.69 22.70 0.09
CA THR A 186 -2.93 23.39 0.47
C THR A 186 -4.08 22.39 0.65
N TYR A 187 -4.89 22.62 1.68
CA TYR A 187 -6.08 21.85 1.99
C TYR A 187 -7.35 22.65 1.67
N ARG A 188 -8.27 22.05 0.94
CA ARG A 188 -9.65 22.56 0.83
C ARG A 188 -10.58 21.63 1.59
N VAL A 189 -10.90 22.02 2.81
CA VAL A 189 -11.80 21.26 3.68
C VAL A 189 -13.23 21.32 3.13
N VAL A 190 -13.81 20.14 2.94
CA VAL A 190 -15.21 19.95 2.51
C VAL A 190 -16.10 19.87 3.74
N SER A 191 -15.70 19.09 4.73
CA SER A 191 -16.46 18.89 5.97
C SER A 191 -15.55 18.45 7.12
N ILE A 192 -15.97 18.77 8.34
CA ILE A 192 -15.42 18.24 9.59
C ILE A 192 -16.56 17.52 10.32
N GLY A 193 -16.24 16.41 10.98
CA GLY A 193 -17.21 15.42 11.47
C GLY A 193 -17.32 14.24 10.52
N GLU A 194 -18.27 13.35 10.80
CA GLU A 194 -18.45 12.08 10.08
C GLU A 194 -18.46 12.29 8.55
N PRO A 195 -17.57 11.63 7.80
CA PRO A 195 -17.56 11.76 6.35
C PRO A 195 -18.80 11.17 5.69
N ASP A 196 -19.14 11.65 4.50
CA ASP A 196 -20.29 11.16 3.73
C ASP A 196 -20.14 9.66 3.42
N GLN A 197 -21.09 8.87 3.91
CA GLN A 197 -21.15 7.42 3.75
C GLN A 197 -21.05 6.98 2.27
N ARG A 198 -21.55 7.79 1.33
CA ARG A 198 -21.48 7.49 -0.11
C ARG A 198 -20.06 7.36 -0.65
N LEU A 199 -19.06 7.93 0.04
CA LEU A 199 -17.65 7.75 -0.32
C LEU A 199 -17.18 6.32 -0.07
N PHE A 200 -17.81 5.61 0.85
CA PHE A 200 -17.50 4.23 1.24
C PHE A 200 -18.43 3.18 0.62
N ASP A 201 -19.58 3.58 0.09
CA ASP A 201 -20.60 2.66 -0.45
C ASP A 201 -20.27 2.10 -1.84
N ASN A 202 -19.27 2.65 -2.53
CA ASN A 202 -18.90 2.25 -3.89
C ASN A 202 -17.93 1.06 -3.96
N ILE A 203 -17.71 0.36 -2.83
CA ILE A 203 -16.87 -0.85 -2.79
C ILE A 203 -17.58 -2.00 -3.53
N PRO A 204 -16.98 -2.60 -4.58
CA PRO A 204 -17.57 -3.74 -5.29
C PRO A 204 -17.81 -4.92 -4.36
N LYS A 205 -19.01 -5.51 -4.35
CA LYS A 205 -19.35 -6.63 -3.44
C LYS A 205 -18.51 -7.91 -3.65
N ASN A 206 -17.92 -8.04 -4.83
CA ASN A 206 -17.10 -9.14 -5.29
C ASN A 206 -15.59 -8.86 -5.19
N TRP A 207 -15.17 -7.75 -4.57
CA TRP A 207 -13.76 -7.33 -4.54
C TRP A 207 -12.83 -8.45 -4.01
N ALA A 208 -13.25 -9.19 -2.99
CA ALA A 208 -12.43 -10.24 -2.39
C ALA A 208 -12.18 -11.45 -3.32
N TYR A 209 -12.97 -11.59 -4.38
CA TYR A 209 -12.86 -12.66 -5.38
C TYR A 209 -12.24 -12.20 -6.71
N ASP A 210 -12.43 -10.91 -7.05
CA ASP A 210 -12.04 -10.38 -8.37
C ASP A 210 -10.80 -9.51 -8.33
N CYS A 211 -10.44 -8.96 -7.17
CA CYS A 211 -9.23 -8.16 -7.02
C CYS A 211 -8.02 -9.05 -6.74
N ASN A 212 -6.86 -8.62 -7.25
CA ASN A 212 -5.61 -9.31 -7.02
C ASN A 212 -5.12 -9.03 -5.59
N ASP A 213 -4.84 -10.09 -4.83
CA ASP A 213 -4.16 -9.93 -3.56
C ASP A 213 -2.67 -9.76 -3.80
N THR A 214 -2.16 -8.57 -3.48
CA THR A 214 -0.75 -8.21 -3.62
C THR A 214 0.18 -9.05 -2.74
N MET A 215 -0.38 -9.79 -1.78
CA MET A 215 0.33 -10.66 -0.86
C MET A 215 0.50 -12.09 -1.37
N LEU A 216 -0.33 -12.55 -2.30
CA LEU A 216 -0.28 -13.92 -2.80
C LEU A 216 0.71 -14.01 -3.95
N GLY A 217 1.68 -14.91 -3.80
CA GLY A 217 2.70 -15.15 -4.81
C GLY A 217 3.50 -16.42 -4.54
N ILE A 218 4.50 -16.67 -5.37
CA ILE A 218 5.39 -17.82 -5.26
C ILE A 218 6.84 -17.35 -5.40
N ARG A 219 7.74 -18.03 -4.69
CA ARG A 219 9.17 -17.78 -4.74
C ARG A 219 9.91 -19.01 -5.27
N TYR A 220 11.01 -18.73 -5.96
CA TYR A 220 11.87 -19.72 -6.58
C TYR A 220 13.32 -19.51 -6.17
N ASP A 221 14.06 -20.62 -6.05
CA ASP A 221 15.52 -20.60 -5.91
C ASP A 221 16.14 -21.82 -6.62
N PRO A 222 16.87 -21.64 -7.73
CA PRO A 222 17.11 -20.38 -8.45
C PRO A 222 15.89 -19.93 -9.28
N GLN A 223 15.75 -18.62 -9.49
CA GLN A 223 14.65 -18.05 -10.29
C GLN A 223 14.89 -18.11 -11.82
N MET A 224 16.15 -18.00 -12.25
CA MET A 224 16.54 -17.98 -13.67
C MET A 224 17.66 -18.98 -13.93
N PRO A 225 17.39 -20.30 -13.88
CA PRO A 225 18.40 -21.31 -14.13
C PRO A 225 18.87 -21.34 -15.60
N THR A 226 20.14 -21.67 -15.78
CA THR A 226 20.71 -22.06 -17.07
C THR A 226 20.97 -23.56 -17.06
N LEU A 227 20.55 -24.27 -18.11
CA LEU A 227 20.62 -25.74 -18.19
C LEU A 227 21.20 -26.15 -19.54
N LYS A 228 22.24 -26.99 -19.58
CA LYS A 228 22.68 -27.60 -20.84
C LYS A 228 21.81 -28.81 -21.19
N LEU A 229 21.88 -29.26 -22.44
CA LEU A 229 21.17 -30.46 -22.87
C LEU A 229 21.52 -31.66 -21.97
N ASN A 230 20.48 -32.39 -21.55
CA ASN A 230 20.54 -33.54 -20.64
C ASN A 230 20.97 -33.23 -19.20
N GLU A 231 21.12 -31.96 -18.82
CA GLU A 231 21.31 -31.57 -17.42
C GLU A 231 19.97 -31.50 -16.68
N ASN A 232 20.06 -31.63 -15.36
CA ASN A 232 18.94 -31.50 -14.43
C ASN A 232 19.28 -30.45 -13.37
N ILE A 233 18.31 -29.64 -12.99
CA ILE A 233 18.41 -28.69 -11.89
C ILE A 233 17.24 -28.87 -10.93
N THR A 234 17.50 -28.64 -9.65
CA THR A 234 16.47 -28.54 -8.61
C THR A 234 16.14 -27.07 -8.38
N ILE A 235 14.87 -26.72 -8.53
CA ILE A 235 14.31 -25.42 -8.18
C ILE A 235 13.52 -25.60 -6.90
N GLN A 236 13.90 -24.85 -5.87
CA GLN A 236 13.13 -24.76 -4.63
C GLN A 236 11.94 -23.83 -4.85
N VAL A 237 10.76 -24.25 -4.42
CA VAL A 237 9.49 -23.55 -4.59
C VAL A 237 8.82 -23.42 -3.24
N TRP A 238 8.39 -22.21 -2.88
CA TRP A 238 7.62 -21.96 -1.65
C TRP A 238 6.76 -20.71 -1.80
N LEU A 239 5.81 -20.54 -0.87
CA LEU A 239 4.94 -19.38 -0.80
C LEU A 239 5.44 -18.39 0.26
N PRO A 240 5.42 -17.07 0.00
CA PRO A 240 5.76 -16.05 0.98
C PRO A 240 4.64 -15.87 2.02
N THR A 241 3.42 -16.28 1.69
CA THR A 241 2.19 -16.12 2.48
C THR A 241 1.38 -17.40 2.45
N PRO A 242 0.63 -17.71 3.52
CA PRO A 242 -0.22 -18.90 3.51
C PRO A 242 -1.39 -18.69 2.56
N PRO A 243 -1.90 -19.77 1.94
CA PRO A 243 -3.12 -19.69 1.18
C PRO A 243 -4.30 -19.28 2.06
N HIS A 244 -5.26 -18.60 1.45
CA HIS A 244 -6.48 -18.20 2.14
C HIS A 244 -7.39 -19.41 2.32
N ARG A 245 -7.94 -19.56 3.53
CA ARG A 245 -9.02 -20.51 3.78
C ARG A 245 -10.30 -19.99 3.12
N VAL A 246 -10.77 -20.68 2.09
CA VAL A 246 -12.03 -20.40 1.40
C VAL A 246 -12.90 -21.65 1.50
N ASN A 247 -14.09 -21.52 2.08
CA ASN A 247 -15.02 -22.65 2.31
C ASN A 247 -14.35 -23.83 3.04
N ASN A 248 -13.59 -23.56 4.11
CA ASN A 248 -12.82 -24.54 4.89
C ASN A 248 -11.72 -25.30 4.13
N ASN A 249 -11.33 -24.85 2.94
CA ASN A 249 -10.18 -25.35 2.20
C ASN A 249 -9.11 -24.26 2.09
N ASP A 250 -7.92 -24.54 2.61
CA ASP A 250 -6.74 -23.67 2.55
C ASP A 250 -5.62 -24.26 1.69
N THR A 251 -5.95 -25.22 0.82
CA THR A 251 -4.99 -25.82 -0.11
C THR A 251 -4.91 -25.03 -1.41
N VAL A 252 -3.68 -24.79 -1.88
CA VAL A 252 -3.38 -24.36 -3.24
C VAL A 252 -2.54 -25.43 -3.93
N SER A 253 -2.92 -25.78 -5.16
CA SER A 253 -2.13 -26.62 -6.06
C SER A 253 -1.50 -25.76 -7.15
N ILE A 254 -0.22 -26.01 -7.41
CA ILE A 254 0.56 -25.27 -8.42
C ILE A 254 1.08 -26.26 -9.44
N GLU A 255 0.76 -25.98 -10.70
CA GLU A 255 1.28 -26.67 -11.87
C GLU A 255 2.05 -25.69 -12.74
N TRP A 256 2.79 -26.19 -13.72
CA TRP A 256 3.50 -25.33 -14.68
C TRP A 256 3.13 -25.73 -16.09
N GLN A 257 3.08 -24.73 -16.97
CA GLN A 257 2.96 -24.93 -18.41
C GLN A 257 3.99 -24.09 -19.17
N PRO A 258 4.48 -24.54 -20.32
CA PRO A 258 5.33 -23.72 -21.19
C PRO A 258 4.55 -22.50 -21.69
N ALA A 259 5.16 -21.32 -21.62
CA ALA A 259 4.56 -20.11 -22.15
C ALA A 259 4.33 -20.23 -23.67
N SER A 260 3.22 -19.69 -24.15
CA SER A 260 2.86 -19.76 -25.58
C SER A 260 3.88 -19.10 -26.50
N PHE A 261 4.62 -18.12 -25.98
CA PHE A 261 5.68 -17.35 -26.64
C PHE A 261 7.10 -17.93 -26.47
N SER A 262 7.26 -19.08 -25.82
CA SER A 262 8.57 -19.74 -25.71
C SER A 262 9.06 -20.21 -27.08
N GLU A 263 10.36 -20.12 -27.34
CA GLU A 263 11.00 -20.67 -28.54
C GLU A 263 10.79 -22.18 -28.65
N CYS A 264 10.79 -22.87 -27.51
CA CYS A 264 10.59 -24.31 -27.43
C CYS A 264 9.67 -24.72 -26.28
N LYS A 265 8.53 -25.34 -26.62
CA LYS A 265 7.51 -25.75 -25.63
C LYS A 265 7.79 -27.11 -24.99
N ASP A 266 8.63 -27.94 -25.61
CA ASP A 266 8.92 -29.30 -25.17
C ASP A 266 10.42 -29.54 -24.96
N CYS A 267 11.20 -28.48 -24.71
CA CYS A 267 12.64 -28.56 -24.44
C CYS A 267 12.97 -28.98 -23.02
N VAL A 268 12.01 -28.93 -22.11
CA VAL A 268 12.19 -29.34 -20.72
C VAL A 268 11.08 -30.29 -20.28
N THR A 269 11.43 -31.15 -19.32
CA THR A 269 10.47 -31.90 -18.54
C THR A 269 10.72 -31.62 -17.06
N TRP A 270 9.67 -31.65 -16.25
CA TRP A 270 9.78 -31.43 -14.81
C TRP A 270 9.00 -32.44 -14.00
N LYS A 271 9.46 -32.66 -12.76
CA LYS A 271 8.82 -33.47 -11.73
C LYS A 271 8.96 -32.80 -10.35
N PRO A 272 7.94 -32.88 -9.49
CA PRO A 272 6.60 -33.42 -9.76
C PRO A 272 5.82 -32.50 -10.72
N LYS A 273 4.69 -32.98 -11.25
CA LYS A 273 3.82 -32.17 -12.15
C LYS A 273 2.99 -31.14 -11.40
N ARG A 274 2.76 -31.36 -10.11
CA ARG A 274 1.99 -30.53 -9.21
C ARG A 274 2.72 -30.46 -7.86
N LEU A 275 2.80 -29.26 -7.29
CA LEU A 275 3.11 -29.04 -5.88
C LEU A 275 1.82 -28.61 -5.16
N SER A 276 1.70 -28.92 -3.87
CA SER A 276 0.54 -28.56 -3.06
C SER A 276 1.02 -27.86 -1.80
N PHE A 277 0.38 -26.75 -1.47
CA PHE A 277 0.67 -25.99 -0.26
C PHE A 277 -0.61 -25.74 0.53
N ASP A 278 -0.47 -25.61 1.84
CA ASP A 278 -1.53 -25.30 2.80
C ASP A 278 -0.99 -24.35 3.89
N ILE A 279 -1.81 -24.03 4.88
CA ILE A 279 -1.44 -23.12 5.98
C ILE A 279 -0.25 -23.63 6.82
N GLU A 280 0.04 -24.93 6.82
CA GLU A 280 1.09 -25.55 7.65
C GLU A 280 2.42 -25.65 6.91
N ASN A 281 2.39 -25.80 5.58
CA ASN A 281 3.60 -26.03 4.77
C ASN A 281 3.91 -24.93 3.74
N PHE A 282 3.14 -23.84 3.68
CA PHE A 282 3.30 -22.79 2.66
C PHE A 282 4.75 -22.27 2.52
N ASN A 283 5.45 -22.11 3.65
CA ASN A 283 6.83 -21.61 3.68
C ASN A 283 7.90 -22.71 3.55
N GLN A 284 7.49 -23.98 3.52
CA GLN A 284 8.40 -25.10 3.34
C GLN A 284 8.83 -25.18 1.88
N LYS A 285 10.14 -25.21 1.67
CA LYS A 285 10.72 -25.31 0.33
C LYS A 285 10.48 -26.71 -0.24
N GLN A 286 9.61 -26.79 -1.24
CA GLN A 286 9.36 -28.00 -2.03
C GLN A 286 10.24 -28.00 -3.28
N ILE A 287 10.53 -29.18 -3.85
CA ILE A 287 11.48 -29.32 -4.95
C ILE A 287 10.75 -29.56 -6.28
N LEU A 288 11.08 -28.76 -7.28
CA LEU A 288 10.77 -28.96 -8.68
C LEU A 288 12.07 -29.31 -9.43
N SER A 289 12.22 -30.56 -9.86
CA SER A 289 13.34 -30.98 -10.70
C SER A 289 13.00 -30.73 -12.16
N VAL A 290 13.86 -30.01 -12.88
CA VAL A 290 13.68 -29.69 -14.30
C VAL A 290 14.87 -30.22 -15.10
N THR A 291 14.57 -31.01 -16.13
CA THR A 291 15.56 -31.64 -17.00
C THR A 291 15.39 -31.12 -18.42
N ARG A 292 16.50 -30.69 -19.03
CA ARG A 292 16.52 -30.28 -20.44
C ARG A 292 16.63 -31.50 -21.34
N ILE A 293 15.72 -31.61 -22.30
CA ILE A 293 15.62 -32.73 -23.25
C ILE A 293 15.85 -32.31 -24.70
N LYS A 294 15.78 -31.01 -25.01
CA LYS A 294 16.12 -30.44 -26.32
C LYS A 294 16.74 -29.04 -26.13
N GLU A 295 17.44 -28.55 -27.14
CA GLU A 295 18.00 -27.19 -27.17
C GLU A 295 16.91 -26.15 -27.43
N GLY A 296 16.97 -25.03 -26.70
CA GLY A 296 16.04 -23.90 -26.84
C GLY A 296 15.63 -23.31 -25.49
N SER A 297 15.36 -22.00 -25.49
CA SER A 297 14.88 -21.33 -24.29
C SER A 297 13.39 -21.65 -24.02
N VAL A 298 13.04 -21.73 -22.74
CA VAL A 298 11.65 -21.97 -22.32
C VAL A 298 11.30 -21.15 -21.08
N THR A 299 10.10 -20.59 -21.08
CA THR A 299 9.53 -19.96 -19.90
C THR A 299 8.41 -20.84 -19.36
N LEU A 300 8.47 -21.21 -18.08
CA LEU A 300 7.39 -21.93 -17.41
C LEU A 300 6.50 -20.93 -16.66
N LEU A 301 5.20 -20.97 -16.95
CA LEU A 301 4.18 -20.18 -16.29
C LEU A 301 3.46 -21.04 -15.24
N PRO A 302 3.33 -20.57 -13.99
CA PRO A 302 2.57 -21.28 -12.98
C PRO A 302 1.06 -21.22 -13.27
N ILE A 303 0.36 -22.29 -12.94
CA ILE A 303 -1.10 -22.37 -12.91
C ILE A 303 -1.48 -22.62 -11.45
N PHE A 304 -2.12 -21.64 -10.85
CA PHE A 304 -2.59 -21.73 -9.47
C PHE A 304 -4.03 -22.26 -9.42
N ASN A 305 -4.31 -23.12 -8.45
CA ASN A 305 -5.66 -23.64 -8.21
C ASN A 305 -5.94 -23.66 -6.71
N GLY A 306 -6.91 -22.87 -6.25
CA GLY A 306 -7.38 -22.81 -4.87
C GLY A 306 -6.62 -21.83 -3.98
N GLY A 307 -7.02 -21.76 -2.71
CA GLY A 307 -6.34 -20.97 -1.68
C GLY A 307 -6.32 -19.46 -1.92
N GLY A 308 -7.19 -18.93 -2.78
CA GLY A 308 -7.19 -17.52 -3.20
C GLY A 308 -6.13 -17.18 -4.26
N TYR A 309 -5.23 -18.11 -4.58
CA TYR A 309 -4.15 -17.93 -5.55
C TYR A 309 -4.61 -17.96 -7.01
N ASP A 310 -5.87 -18.34 -7.27
CA ASP A 310 -6.47 -18.39 -8.61
C ASP A 310 -6.40 -17.04 -9.36
N ARG A 311 -6.20 -15.93 -8.64
CA ARG A 311 -6.09 -14.57 -9.16
C ARG A 311 -4.67 -13.99 -9.15
N ALA A 312 -3.69 -14.73 -8.63
CA ALA A 312 -2.32 -14.26 -8.59
C ALA A 312 -1.80 -14.01 -10.02
N THR A 313 -1.07 -12.90 -10.21
CA THR A 313 -0.56 -12.50 -11.52
C THR A 313 0.48 -13.49 -12.05
N VAL A 314 0.06 -14.46 -12.86
CA VAL A 314 0.91 -15.55 -13.41
C VAL A 314 2.23 -15.04 -14.02
N GLY A 315 2.18 -13.96 -14.79
CA GLY A 315 3.36 -13.39 -15.45
C GLY A 315 4.44 -12.87 -14.49
N ALA A 316 4.06 -12.49 -13.26
CA ALA A 316 5.02 -12.05 -12.24
C ALA A 316 5.84 -13.20 -11.64
N TYR A 317 5.42 -14.46 -11.90
CA TYR A 317 5.93 -15.65 -11.23
C TYR A 317 6.43 -16.71 -12.21
N GLN A 318 6.92 -16.28 -13.37
CA GLN A 318 7.49 -17.18 -14.37
C GLN A 318 8.89 -17.69 -13.97
N ILE A 319 9.22 -18.90 -14.41
CA ILE A 319 10.58 -19.45 -14.35
C ILE A 319 11.17 -19.37 -15.75
N TYR A 320 12.25 -18.63 -15.91
CA TYR A 320 12.98 -18.55 -17.17
C TYR A 320 14.10 -19.58 -17.19
N ILE A 321 14.11 -20.47 -18.17
CA ILE A 321 15.13 -21.51 -18.33
C ILE A 321 15.90 -21.24 -19.62
N GLY A 322 17.12 -20.73 -19.44
CA GLY A 322 18.09 -20.41 -20.50
C GLY A 322 18.86 -21.63 -20.97
#